data_AF-A0A2H6N6A5-F1
#
_entry.id   AF-A0A2H6N6A5-F1
#
_cell.length_a   1.000
_cell.length_b   1.000
_cell.length_c   1.000
_cell.angle_alpha   90.00
_cell.angle_beta   90.00
_cell.angle_gamma   90.00
#
_symmetry.space_group_name_H-M   'P 1'
#
loop_
_entity.id
_entity.type
_entity.pdbx_description
1 polymer ?
#
loop_
_entity_poly.entity_id
_entity_poly.type
_entity_poly.pdbx_seq_one_letter_code
_entity_poly.pdbx_strand_id
1 'polypeptide(L)'
;RSRALPKELPLKFEVSRVTTKWRGLAHLPWNFFPPNTDRFNAFAIHGSDMNRTYEALYPIPQNEVHCNQKPDFHRLEYFKKFSFKQLMGEDWKQIESDLWESCVR
;
A
#
# COMPACT_ATOMS: atom_id res chain seq x y z
N ARG A 1 -15.48 5.34 23.96
CA ARG A 1 -15.36 6.39 22.92
C ARG A 1 -14.22 5.99 22.00
N SER A 2 -14.45 5.65 20.72
CA SER A 2 -13.36 5.42 19.76
C SER A 2 -12.74 6.77 19.40
N ARG A 3 -11.41 6.88 19.42
CA ARG A 3 -10.74 8.02 18.82
C ARG A 3 -10.66 7.76 17.33
N ALA A 4 -11.12 8.71 16.52
CA ALA A 4 -10.92 8.64 15.08
C ALA A 4 -9.44 8.87 14.79
N LEU A 5 -8.86 8.04 13.93
CA LEU A 5 -7.53 8.31 13.38
C LEU A 5 -7.53 9.69 12.70
N PRO A 6 -6.41 10.44 12.76
CA PRO A 6 -6.25 11.64 11.95
C PRO A 6 -6.55 11.31 10.48
N LYS A 7 -7.21 12.23 9.78
CA LYS A 7 -7.60 12.05 8.37
C LYS A 7 -6.39 11.73 7.47
N GLU A 8 -5.22 12.25 7.84
CA GLU A 8 -3.96 12.14 7.08
C GLU A 8 -2.79 11.98 8.06
N LEU A 9 -1.84 11.10 7.75
CA LEU A 9 -0.61 10.90 8.52
C LEU A 9 0.59 11.51 7.78
N PRO A 10 1.52 12.17 8.48
CA PRO A 10 2.67 12.79 7.83
C PRO A 10 3.63 11.72 7.26
N LEU A 11 4.00 11.89 5.98
CA LEU A 11 4.93 11.00 5.29
C LEU A 11 6.11 11.80 4.73
N LYS A 12 7.34 11.33 4.98
CA LYS A 12 8.51 11.90 4.33
C LYS A 12 8.70 11.25 2.97
N PHE A 13 8.87 12.06 1.93
CA PHE A 13 9.11 11.56 0.59
C PHE A 13 10.23 12.35 -0.10
N GLU A 14 11.00 11.65 -0.91
CA GLU A 14 12.07 12.20 -1.75
C GLU A 14 11.74 11.90 -3.20
N VAL A 15 11.89 12.88 -4.08
CA VAL A 15 11.68 12.70 -5.51
C VAL A 15 12.90 13.21 -6.25
N SER A 16 13.40 12.39 -7.16
CA SER A 16 14.38 12.79 -8.16
C SER A 16 13.81 12.55 -9.55
N ARG A 17 14.07 13.46 -10.48
CA ARG A 17 13.61 13.35 -11.87
C ARG A 17 14.77 13.60 -12.82
N VAL A 18 14.93 12.70 -13.78
CA VAL A 18 15.70 12.90 -15.01
C VAL A 18 14.73 13.09 -16.17
N THR A 19 15.22 13.38 -17.38
CA THR A 19 14.39 13.81 -18.52
C THR A 19 13.14 12.95 -18.76
N THR A 20 13.27 11.62 -18.71
CA THR A 20 12.18 10.68 -19.02
C THR A 20 11.81 9.73 -17.88
N LYS A 21 12.48 9.85 -16.72
CA LYS A 21 12.27 8.94 -15.58
C LYS A 21 12.26 9.74 -14.29
N TRP A 22 11.49 9.29 -13.33
CA TRP A 22 11.54 9.79 -11.98
C TRP A 22 11.66 8.63 -11.00
N ARG A 23 12.23 8.90 -9.84
CA ARG A 23 12.32 7.98 -8.71
C ARG A 23 11.74 8.69 -7.50
N GLY A 24 10.72 8.07 -6.92
CA GLY A 24 10.19 8.46 -5.61
C GLY A 24 10.66 7.48 -4.53
N LEU A 25 10.98 8.00 -3.36
CA LEU A 25 11.21 7.22 -2.15
C LEU A 25 10.26 7.75 -1.07
N ALA A 26 9.47 6.87 -0.47
CA ALA A 26 8.58 7.22 0.63
C ALA A 26 9.01 6.47 1.89
N HIS A 27 9.19 7.19 2.99
CA HIS A 27 9.54 6.62 4.27
C HIS A 27 8.28 6.42 5.10
N LEU A 28 7.83 5.17 5.21
CA LEU A 28 6.65 4.80 5.97
C LEU A 28 7.05 4.36 7.40
N PRO A 29 6.67 5.12 8.45
CA PRO A 29 6.96 4.74 9.82
C PRO A 29 6.29 3.42 10.21
N TRP A 30 7.00 2.58 10.97
CA TRP A 30 6.49 1.25 11.36
C TRP A 30 5.21 1.31 12.20
N ASN A 31 5.08 2.34 13.04
CA ASN A 31 3.88 2.54 13.84
C ASN A 31 2.65 2.91 13.00
N PHE A 32 2.78 3.17 11.69
CA PHE A 32 1.61 3.42 10.85
C PHE A 32 0.90 2.12 10.45
N PHE A 33 1.57 0.97 10.52
CA PHE A 33 0.95 -0.30 10.16
C PHE A 33 0.05 -0.81 11.29
N PRO A 34 -1.21 -1.20 10.99
CA PRO A 34 -2.06 -1.90 11.94
C PRO A 34 -1.41 -3.19 12.47
N PRO A 35 -1.76 -3.62 13.70
CA PRO A 35 -1.37 -4.94 14.21
C PRO A 35 -1.71 -6.04 13.21
N ASN A 36 -0.80 -7.01 13.05
CA ASN A 36 -0.99 -8.19 12.19
C ASN A 36 -1.18 -7.89 10.71
N THR A 37 -0.61 -6.80 10.20
CA THR A 37 -0.55 -6.56 8.75
C THR A 37 0.29 -7.64 8.06
N ASP A 38 -0.35 -8.48 7.24
CA ASP A 38 0.26 -9.68 6.64
C ASP A 38 0.10 -9.77 5.11
N ARG A 39 -0.41 -8.71 4.48
CA ARG A 39 -0.75 -8.66 3.05
C ARG A 39 -0.33 -7.34 2.43
N PHE A 40 0.15 -7.41 1.19
CA PHE A 40 0.64 -6.25 0.46
C PHE A 40 0.26 -6.28 -1.02
N ASN A 41 0.09 -5.10 -1.61
CA ASN A 41 0.04 -4.86 -3.05
C ASN A 41 0.55 -3.44 -3.31
N ALA A 42 0.92 -3.15 -4.56
CA ALA A 42 1.33 -1.81 -5.00
C ALA A 42 0.71 -1.53 -6.37
N PHE A 43 0.39 -0.26 -6.63
CA PHE A 43 -0.31 0.16 -7.85
C PHE A 43 0.44 1.29 -8.54
N ALA A 44 0.38 1.32 -9.87
CA ALA A 44 0.81 2.46 -10.67
C ALA A 44 -0.33 2.89 -11.60
N ILE A 45 -0.53 4.21 -11.69
CA ILE A 45 -1.53 4.83 -12.55
C ILE A 45 -0.83 5.91 -13.34
N HIS A 46 -0.83 5.79 -14.67
CA HIS A 46 -0.16 6.75 -15.55
C HIS A 46 -0.91 6.93 -16.86
N GLY A 47 -0.62 8.01 -17.58
CA GLY A 47 -1.42 8.45 -18.74
C GLY A 47 -2.70 9.18 -18.35
N SER A 48 -3.45 9.63 -19.36
CA SER A 48 -4.67 10.43 -19.20
C SER A 48 -5.82 9.89 -20.05
N ASP A 49 -7.05 10.08 -19.57
CA ASP A 49 -8.28 9.74 -20.27
C ASP A 49 -8.31 8.30 -20.80
N MET A 50 -8.52 8.11 -22.10
CA MET A 50 -8.54 6.80 -22.77
C MET A 50 -7.17 6.14 -22.81
N ASN A 51 -6.08 6.89 -22.59
CA ASN A 51 -4.70 6.39 -22.57
C ASN A 51 -4.21 6.12 -21.14
N ARG A 52 -5.09 6.12 -20.13
CA ARG A 52 -4.72 5.82 -18.76
C ARG A 52 -4.50 4.32 -18.57
N THR A 53 -3.32 3.97 -18.10
CA THR A 53 -2.92 2.61 -17.74
C THR A 53 -2.98 2.42 -16.23
N TYR A 54 -3.43 1.24 -15.82
CA TYR A 54 -3.48 0.79 -14.43
C TYR A 54 -2.66 -0.47 -14.29
N GLU A 55 -1.67 -0.43 -13.40
CA GLU A 55 -0.78 -1.55 -13.13
C GLU A 55 -0.84 -1.91 -11.65
N ALA A 56 -0.59 -3.18 -11.35
CA ALA A 56 -0.49 -3.69 -9.99
C ALA A 56 0.71 -4.65 -9.88
N LEU A 57 1.39 -4.65 -8.73
CA LEU A 57 2.41 -5.64 -8.42
C LEU A 57 1.81 -7.06 -8.42
N TYR A 58 0.60 -7.19 -7.87
CA TYR A 58 -0.22 -8.40 -7.92
C TYR A 58 -1.56 -8.08 -8.59
N PRO A 59 -1.65 -8.25 -9.93
CA PRO A 59 -2.87 -7.98 -10.67
C PRO A 59 -3.91 -9.10 -10.47
N ILE A 60 -5.16 -8.78 -10.82
CA ILE A 60 -6.23 -9.78 -10.90
C ILE A 60 -5.92 -10.77 -12.04
N PRO A 61 -6.37 -12.03 -11.96
CA PRO A 61 -6.22 -12.99 -13.04
C PRO A 61 -6.85 -12.48 -14.35
N GLN A 62 -6.18 -12.74 -15.48
CA GLN A 62 -6.62 -12.23 -16.79
C GLN A 62 -8.03 -12.71 -17.18
N ASN A 63 -8.43 -13.90 -16.73
CA ASN A 63 -9.76 -14.46 -16.98
C ASN A 63 -10.87 -13.80 -16.13
N GLU A 64 -10.51 -13.01 -15.11
CA GLU A 64 -11.43 -12.19 -14.31
C GLU A 64 -11.49 -10.74 -14.82
N VAL A 65 -10.82 -10.42 -15.94
CA VAL A 65 -10.90 -9.14 -16.63
C VAL A 65 -12.05 -9.18 -17.63
N HIS A 66 -13.02 -8.27 -17.48
CA HIS A 66 -14.19 -8.17 -18.34
C HIS A 66 -14.21 -6.86 -19.14
N CYS A 67 -14.90 -6.88 -20.29
CA CYS A 67 -15.12 -5.67 -21.09
C CYS A 67 -15.79 -4.58 -20.24
N ASN A 68 -15.28 -3.35 -20.31
CA ASN A 68 -15.75 -2.18 -19.56
C ASN A 68 -15.60 -2.29 -18.03
N GLN A 69 -14.82 -3.24 -17.52
CA GLN A 69 -14.50 -3.30 -16.10
C GLN A 69 -13.68 -2.07 -15.68
N LYS A 70 -14.11 -1.41 -14.60
CA LYS A 70 -13.38 -0.30 -13.99
C LYS A 70 -12.33 -0.83 -13.02
N PRO A 71 -11.21 -0.12 -12.82
CA PRO A 71 -10.22 -0.50 -11.82
C PRO A 71 -10.82 -0.43 -10.41
N ASP A 72 -10.60 -1.48 -9.62
CA ASP A 72 -10.93 -1.52 -8.20
C ASP A 72 -9.71 -1.99 -7.41
N PHE A 73 -9.10 -1.06 -6.67
CA PHE A 73 -7.90 -1.28 -5.87
C PHE A 73 -8.18 -1.88 -4.49
N HIS A 74 -9.46 -2.03 -4.11
CA HIS A 74 -9.87 -2.52 -2.80
C HIS A 74 -10.19 -4.02 -2.78
N ARG A 75 -9.86 -4.74 -3.85
CA ARG A 75 -9.99 -6.21 -3.95
C ARG A 75 -8.89 -6.92 -3.15
N LEU A 76 -9.10 -6.99 -1.83
CA LEU A 76 -8.13 -7.51 -0.85
C LEU A 76 -7.75 -8.98 -1.11
N GLU A 77 -8.58 -9.74 -1.81
CA GLU A 77 -8.33 -11.14 -2.17
C GLU A 77 -7.07 -11.33 -3.03
N TYR A 78 -6.63 -10.30 -3.76
CA TYR A 78 -5.41 -10.37 -4.60
C TYR A 78 -4.15 -9.86 -3.92
N PHE A 79 -4.25 -9.27 -2.74
CA PHE A 79 -3.08 -8.90 -1.97
C PHE A 79 -2.35 -10.18 -1.55
N LYS A 80 -1.05 -10.23 -1.81
CA LYS A 80 -0.24 -11.40 -1.49
C LYS A 80 0.27 -11.32 -0.07
N LYS A 81 0.52 -12.49 0.52
CA LYS A 81 1.16 -12.60 1.82
C LYS A 81 2.48 -11.83 1.80
N PHE A 82 2.67 -11.03 2.83
CA PHE A 82 3.83 -10.23 3.07
C PHE A 82 4.20 -10.35 4.54
N SER A 83 5.48 -10.43 4.84
CA SER A 83 5.97 -10.49 6.21
C SER A 83 7.10 -9.49 6.36
N PHE A 84 6.97 -8.59 7.33
CA PHE A 84 8.07 -7.70 7.71
C PHE A 84 9.29 -8.49 8.17
N LYS A 85 9.11 -9.69 8.76
CA LYS A 85 10.23 -10.57 9.11
C LYS A 85 11.00 -11.06 7.89
N GLN A 86 10.31 -11.33 6.78
CA GLN A 86 10.98 -11.69 5.53
C GLN A 86 11.85 -10.55 5.00
N LEU A 87 11.48 -9.29 5.28
CA LEU A 87 12.22 -8.11 4.84
C LEU A 87 13.33 -7.69 5.82
N MET A 88 13.09 -7.84 7.13
CA MET A 88 13.89 -7.25 8.21
C MET A 88 14.62 -8.28 9.09
N GLY A 89 14.35 -9.58 8.91
CA GLY A 89 14.85 -10.67 9.73
C GLY A 89 13.83 -11.22 10.73
N GLU A 90 14.03 -12.48 11.15
CA GLU A 90 13.10 -13.23 12.01
C GLU A 90 12.88 -12.62 13.40
N ASP A 91 13.88 -11.89 13.90
CA ASP A 91 13.86 -11.19 15.18
C ASP A 91 13.03 -9.90 15.15
N TRP A 92 12.59 -9.46 13.97
CA TRP A 92 11.74 -8.28 13.85
C TRP A 92 10.42 -8.51 14.60
N LYS A 93 10.08 -7.52 15.44
CA LYS A 93 8.82 -7.45 16.17
C LYS A 93 8.11 -6.16 15.76
N GLN A 94 6.79 -6.24 15.60
CA GLN A 94 5.99 -5.07 15.35
C GLN A 94 6.09 -4.13 16.56
N ILE A 95 6.38 -2.86 16.28
CA ILE A 95 6.45 -1.82 17.30
C ILE A 95 5.02 -1.44 17.68
N GLU A 96 4.76 -1.27 18.97
CA GLU A 96 3.48 -0.77 19.46
C GLU A 96 3.16 0.58 18.83
N SER A 97 1.89 0.80 18.54
CA SER A 97 1.44 1.99 17.84
C SER A 97 0.28 2.64 18.56
N ASP A 98 0.57 3.81 19.13
CA ASP A 98 -0.39 4.74 19.73
C ASP A 98 -1.55 5.09 18.79
N LEU A 99 -1.36 4.94 17.46
CA LEU A 99 -2.42 5.15 16.46
C LEU A 99 -3.50 4.07 16.54
N TRP A 100 -3.13 2.82 16.80
CA TRP A 100 -4.04 1.68 16.73
C TRP A 100 -4.53 1.21 18.11
N GLU A 101 -3.89 1.64 19.20
CA GLU A 101 -4.28 1.30 20.58
C GLU A 101 -5.77 1.52 20.89
N SER A 102 -6.37 2.58 20.33
CA SER A 102 -7.79 2.88 20.57
C SER A 102 -8.78 2.10 19.70
N CYS A 103 -8.27 1.35 18.72
CA CYS A 103 -9.05 0.55 17.77
C CYS A 103 -9.10 -0.94 18.14
N VAL A 104 -8.23 -1.40 19.04
CA VAL A 104 -8.29 -2.74 19.62
C VAL A 104 -9.29 -2.71 20.78
N ARG A 105 -10.46 -3.32 20.57
CA ARG A 105 -11.40 -3.68 21.64
C ARG A 105 -11.59 -5.19 21.64
#